data_AF-F3ZEZ1-F1
#
_entry.id   AF-F3ZEZ1-F1
#
_cell.length_a   1.000
_cell.length_b   1.000
_cell.length_c   1.000
_cell.angle_alpha   90.00
_cell.angle_beta   90.00
_cell.angle_gamma   90.00
#
_symmetry.space_group_name_H-M   'P 1'
#
loop_
_entity.id
_entity.type
_entity.pdbx_description
1 polymer ?
#
loop_
_entity_poly.entity_id
_entity_poly.type
_entity_poly.pdbx_seq_one_letter_code
_entity_poly.pdbx_strand_id
1 'polypeptide(L)'
;MAAITLLGLGYFARVRMPRPPVGKYEPPDVLVVMAVVMLAPLLYLELPRTAVAVVFGLVLCAALQFTLAPLLGGLGAALLAVLAVAVTGGLALADRTLAVLVLTDVLLAVAVVGVATMWAQSGFKSVHTAWFAGLLAVYDLLATGLSSVMDRFAAQVMGLPFAPLLAVTRGDPPVALGLGDLLLIVLFPLVAAKAYGRAAALLAGALGVLASSAISVLFATGTLTGAFPLMVVLGPVIVAQHLYWVRRAGRERTTAEWRAGALATVPVTAASPVLLAALGTPGAPGDLDERARPGDWVALLDGEVVGTGPSAGSARKDAARRGTGAVPLVRQV
;
A
#
# COMPACT_ATOMS: atom_id res chain seq x y z
N MET A 1 5.80 7.41 -15.09
CA MET A 1 5.99 6.13 -14.36
C MET A 1 7.11 6.18 -13.34
N ALA A 2 8.39 6.31 -13.75
CA ALA A 2 9.53 6.29 -12.81
C ALA A 2 9.38 7.26 -11.63
N ALA A 3 8.94 8.50 -11.88
CA ALA A 3 8.70 9.48 -10.83
C ALA A 3 7.66 9.02 -9.79
N ILE A 4 6.53 8.44 -10.23
CA ILE A 4 5.47 7.96 -9.34
C ILE A 4 5.96 6.77 -8.51
N THR A 5 6.68 5.82 -9.12
CA THR A 5 7.27 4.68 -8.40
C THR A 5 8.30 5.13 -7.37
N LEU A 6 9.15 6.10 -7.70
CA LEU A 6 10.14 6.66 -6.78
C LEU A 6 9.48 7.45 -5.63
N LEU A 7 8.46 8.26 -5.94
CA LEU A 7 7.64 8.93 -4.93
C LEU A 7 6.97 7.92 -4.01
N GLY A 8 6.42 6.84 -4.58
CA GLY A 8 5.85 5.73 -3.83
C GLY A 8 6.85 5.10 -2.86
N LEU A 9 8.05 4.77 -3.33
CA LEU A 9 9.10 4.18 -2.49
C LEU A 9 9.57 5.17 -1.42
N GLY A 10 9.73 6.44 -1.77
CA GLY A 10 10.15 7.52 -0.87
C GLY A 10 9.11 7.83 0.20
N TYR A 11 7.82 7.82 -0.16
CA TYR A 11 6.71 8.00 0.76
C TYR A 11 6.56 6.77 1.67
N PHE A 12 6.58 5.56 1.09
CA PHE A 12 6.51 4.30 1.82
C PHE A 12 7.61 4.19 2.89
N ALA A 13 8.83 4.63 2.59
CA ALA A 13 9.96 4.60 3.52
C ALA A 13 9.85 5.62 4.68
N ARG A 14 9.20 6.77 4.45
CA ARG A 14 9.18 7.89 5.42
C ARG A 14 7.89 7.98 6.22
N VAL A 15 6.76 7.63 5.61
CA VAL A 15 5.43 7.86 6.18
C VAL A 15 4.89 6.58 6.78
N ARG A 16 4.47 6.66 8.04
CA ARG A 16 3.78 5.58 8.73
C ARG A 16 2.30 5.86 8.70
N MET A 17 1.54 4.99 8.04
CA MET A 17 0.09 5.09 8.10
C MET A 17 -0.35 4.79 9.55
N PRO A 18 -1.16 5.65 10.18
CA PRO A 18 -1.86 5.32 11.42
C PRO A 18 -2.57 3.98 11.24
N ARG A 19 -2.63 3.15 12.30
CA ARG A 19 -3.13 1.76 12.25
C ARG A 19 -4.22 1.64 11.18
N PRO A 20 -3.96 0.89 10.09
CA PRO A 20 -4.84 0.95 8.94
C PRO A 20 -6.26 0.58 9.37
N PRO A 21 -7.30 1.24 8.83
CA PRO A 21 -8.69 0.94 9.18
C PRO A 21 -9.06 -0.49 8.80
N VAL A 22 -8.34 -1.06 7.83
CA VAL A 22 -8.43 -2.46 7.42
C VAL A 22 -7.42 -3.27 8.22
N GLY A 23 -7.87 -4.39 8.79
CA GLY A 23 -7.02 -5.36 9.47
C GLY A 23 -5.97 -5.99 8.55
N LYS A 24 -5.39 -7.09 8.98
CA LYS A 24 -4.43 -7.84 8.14
C LYS A 24 -5.19 -8.39 6.92
N TYR A 25 -4.79 -8.00 5.72
CA TYR A 25 -5.39 -8.53 4.48
C TYR A 25 -5.29 -10.06 4.46
N GLU A 26 -6.43 -10.72 4.47
CA GLU A 26 -6.56 -12.15 4.24
C GLU A 26 -6.86 -12.43 2.76
N PRO A 27 -6.63 -13.67 2.26
CA PRO A 27 -6.96 -14.02 0.89
C PRO A 27 -8.41 -13.69 0.46
N PRO A 28 -9.45 -13.87 1.32
CA PRO A 28 -10.80 -13.44 0.99
C PRO A 28 -10.92 -11.94 0.71
N ASP A 29 -10.24 -11.10 1.48
CA ASP A 29 -10.27 -9.63 1.27
C ASP A 29 -9.70 -9.27 -0.11
N VAL A 30 -8.61 -9.92 -0.51
CA VAL A 30 -7.99 -9.71 -1.83
C VAL A 30 -8.94 -10.13 -2.94
N LEU A 31 -9.69 -11.22 -2.75
CA LEU A 31 -10.67 -11.69 -3.73
C LEU A 31 -11.88 -10.75 -3.83
N VAL A 32 -12.34 -10.18 -2.72
CA VAL A 32 -13.41 -9.16 -2.74
C VAL A 32 -12.95 -7.90 -3.46
N VAL A 33 -11.78 -7.37 -3.09
CA VAL A 33 -11.19 -6.19 -3.76
C VAL A 33 -11.02 -6.45 -5.26
N MET A 34 -10.57 -7.66 -5.61
CA MET A 34 -10.45 -8.09 -7.00
C MET A 34 -11.79 -8.09 -7.73
N ALA A 35 -12.81 -8.73 -7.16
CA ALA A 35 -14.14 -8.79 -7.75
C ALA A 35 -14.70 -7.37 -7.95
N VAL A 36 -14.53 -6.48 -6.96
CA VAL A 36 -14.92 -5.08 -7.08
C VAL A 36 -14.19 -4.39 -8.24
N VAL A 37 -12.89 -4.56 -8.37
CA VAL A 37 -12.09 -3.94 -9.46
C VAL A 37 -12.52 -4.46 -10.83
N MET A 38 -12.83 -5.75 -10.96
CA MET A 38 -13.28 -6.35 -12.22
C MET A 38 -14.73 -5.99 -12.58
N LEU A 39 -15.60 -5.84 -11.59
CA LEU A 39 -17.02 -5.53 -11.81
C LEU A 39 -17.28 -4.02 -11.95
N ALA A 40 -16.43 -3.16 -11.37
CA ALA A 40 -16.63 -1.72 -11.38
C ALA A 40 -16.78 -1.13 -12.79
N PRO A 41 -15.94 -1.49 -13.80
CA PRO A 41 -16.13 -1.01 -15.17
C PRO A 41 -17.52 -1.35 -15.74
N LEU A 42 -18.02 -2.56 -15.48
CA LEU A 42 -19.34 -2.99 -15.93
C LEU A 42 -20.45 -2.19 -15.26
N LEU A 43 -20.34 -1.92 -13.96
CA LEU A 43 -21.30 -1.10 -13.23
C LEU A 43 -21.30 0.35 -13.74
N TYR A 44 -20.13 0.91 -14.07
CA TYR A 44 -20.02 2.28 -14.58
C TYR A 44 -20.65 2.48 -15.96
N LEU A 45 -20.76 1.42 -16.76
CA LEU A 45 -21.44 1.48 -18.06
C LEU A 45 -22.95 1.67 -17.93
N GLU A 46 -23.54 1.19 -16.83
CA GLU A 46 -24.98 1.30 -16.58
C GLU A 46 -25.35 2.65 -15.90
N LEU A 47 -24.36 3.41 -15.44
CA LEU A 47 -24.57 4.66 -14.72
C LEU A 47 -24.51 5.89 -15.66
N PRO A 48 -25.27 6.96 -15.37
CA PRO A 48 -25.11 8.23 -16.05
C PRO A 48 -23.68 8.78 -15.89
N ARG A 49 -23.16 9.43 -16.93
CA ARG A 49 -21.78 9.99 -16.93
C ARG A 49 -21.52 10.93 -15.74
N THR A 50 -22.52 11.69 -15.33
CA THR A 50 -22.45 12.57 -14.15
C THR A 50 -22.28 11.78 -12.85
N ALA A 51 -23.01 10.67 -12.69
CA ALA A 51 -22.88 9.79 -11.54
C ALA A 51 -21.48 9.15 -11.50
N VAL A 52 -20.96 8.71 -12.65
CA VAL A 52 -19.59 8.17 -12.76
C VAL A 52 -18.54 9.21 -12.33
N ALA A 53 -18.63 10.44 -12.82
CA ALA A 53 -17.72 11.52 -12.45
C ALA A 53 -17.79 11.86 -10.94
N VAL A 54 -18.99 11.86 -10.35
CA VAL A 54 -19.18 12.08 -8.91
C VAL A 54 -18.55 10.94 -8.11
N VAL A 55 -18.77 9.68 -8.49
CA VAL A 55 -18.16 8.53 -7.82
C VAL A 55 -16.64 8.61 -7.87
N PHE A 56 -16.05 8.92 -9.03
CA PHE A 56 -14.61 9.10 -9.14
C PHE A 56 -14.09 10.26 -8.29
N GLY A 57 -14.78 11.41 -8.29
CA GLY A 57 -14.44 12.55 -7.44
C GLY A 57 -14.46 12.18 -5.94
N LEU A 58 -15.47 11.42 -5.49
CA LEU A 58 -15.57 10.97 -4.10
C LEU A 58 -14.48 9.97 -3.73
N VAL A 59 -14.23 8.97 -4.58
CA VAL A 59 -13.16 7.98 -4.36
C VAL A 59 -11.80 8.66 -4.32
N LEU A 60 -11.54 9.59 -5.23
CA LEU A 60 -10.29 10.35 -5.27
C LEU A 60 -10.15 11.26 -4.04
N CYS A 61 -11.22 11.94 -3.63
CA CYS A 61 -11.24 12.73 -2.40
C CYS A 61 -10.87 11.89 -1.18
N ALA A 62 -11.50 10.72 -1.01
CA ALA A 62 -11.22 9.80 0.09
C ALA A 62 -9.76 9.30 0.05
N ALA A 63 -9.27 8.92 -1.14
CA ALA A 63 -7.89 8.47 -1.30
C ALA A 63 -6.88 9.58 -0.98
N LEU A 64 -7.12 10.81 -1.41
CA LEU A 64 -6.28 11.98 -1.09
C LEU A 64 -6.29 12.29 0.40
N GLN A 65 -7.47 12.30 1.03
CA GLN A 65 -7.61 12.55 2.45
C GLN A 65 -6.84 11.51 3.27
N PHE A 66 -6.94 10.22 2.91
CA PHE A 66 -6.17 9.17 3.57
C PHE A 66 -4.66 9.31 3.35
N THR A 67 -4.25 9.66 2.13
CA THR A 67 -2.83 9.81 1.75
C THR A 67 -2.18 11.01 2.46
N LEU A 68 -2.91 12.10 2.64
CA LEU A 68 -2.37 13.35 3.17
C LEU A 68 -2.51 13.44 4.70
N ALA A 69 -3.41 12.66 5.31
CA ALA A 69 -3.66 12.68 6.76
C ALA A 69 -2.41 12.49 7.63
N PRO A 70 -1.45 11.60 7.31
CA PRO A 70 -0.22 11.47 8.09
C PRO A 70 0.71 12.69 8.03
N LEU A 71 0.56 13.54 7.01
CA LEU A 71 1.42 14.71 6.77
C LEU A 71 0.81 16.01 7.31
N LEU A 72 -0.51 16.17 7.15
CA LEU A 72 -1.21 17.43 7.43
C LEU A 72 -2.19 17.32 8.61
N GLY A 73 -2.31 16.14 9.22
CA GLY A 73 -3.39 15.81 10.15
C GLY A 73 -4.73 15.56 9.44
N GLY A 74 -5.71 15.01 10.17
CA GLY A 74 -6.98 14.59 9.59
C GLY A 74 -7.80 15.72 8.97
N LEU A 75 -7.89 16.88 9.65
CA LEU A 75 -8.66 18.02 9.16
C LEU A 75 -7.97 18.72 7.97
N GLY A 76 -6.66 18.96 8.06
CA GLY A 76 -5.90 19.58 6.98
C GLY A 76 -5.94 18.76 5.69
N ALA A 77 -5.81 17.43 5.82
CA ALA A 77 -5.94 16.53 4.69
C ALA A 77 -7.35 16.48 4.08
N ALA A 78 -8.39 16.51 4.91
CA ALA A 78 -9.77 16.56 4.44
C ALA A 78 -10.07 17.87 3.68
N LEU A 79 -9.67 19.01 4.23
CA LEU A 79 -9.85 20.31 3.58
C LEU A 79 -9.11 20.37 2.24
N LEU A 80 -7.84 19.91 2.20
CA LEU A 80 -7.07 19.92 0.97
C LEU A 80 -7.62 18.96 -0.08
N ALA A 81 -8.10 17.77 0.32
CA ALA A 81 -8.72 16.81 -0.59
C ALA A 81 -10.02 17.36 -1.20
N VAL A 82 -10.90 17.93 -0.37
CA VAL A 82 -12.14 18.56 -0.83
C VAL A 82 -11.84 19.74 -1.75
N LEU A 83 -10.89 20.61 -1.38
CA LEU A 83 -10.49 21.74 -2.20
C LEU A 83 -9.94 21.29 -3.55
N ALA A 84 -9.06 20.28 -3.58
CA ALA A 84 -8.48 19.77 -4.82
C ALA A 84 -9.55 19.22 -5.78
N VAL A 85 -10.50 18.43 -5.27
CA VAL A 85 -11.60 17.90 -6.08
C VAL A 85 -12.56 19.03 -6.50
N ALA A 86 -12.90 19.97 -5.62
CA ALA A 86 -13.75 21.10 -5.97
C ALA A 86 -13.12 22.01 -7.05
N VAL A 87 -11.82 22.32 -6.94
CA VAL A 87 -11.08 23.11 -7.94
C VAL A 87 -11.05 22.37 -9.28
N THR A 88 -10.75 21.07 -9.29
CA THR A 88 -10.75 20.27 -10.53
C THR A 88 -12.14 20.24 -11.18
N GLY A 89 -13.19 20.04 -10.38
CA GLY A 89 -14.57 20.05 -10.84
C GLY A 89 -14.99 21.42 -11.40
N GLY A 90 -14.64 22.50 -10.70
CA GLY A 90 -14.89 23.87 -11.17
C GLY A 90 -14.15 24.20 -12.47
N LEU A 91 -12.91 23.73 -12.62
CA LEU A 91 -12.16 23.86 -13.88
C LEU A 91 -12.79 23.05 -15.02
N ALA A 92 -13.39 21.89 -14.71
CA ALA A 92 -14.13 21.09 -15.68
C ALA A 92 -15.41 21.80 -16.13
N LEU A 93 -16.15 22.43 -15.20
CA LEU A 93 -17.32 23.25 -15.52
C LEU A 93 -16.95 24.52 -16.30
N ALA A 94 -15.71 25.00 -16.18
CA ALA A 94 -15.17 26.13 -16.92
C ALA A 94 -14.45 25.73 -18.24
N ASP A 95 -14.62 24.50 -18.70
CA ASP A 95 -14.03 23.94 -19.93
C ASP A 95 -12.50 24.09 -20.03
N ARG A 96 -11.80 24.08 -18.88
CA ARG A 96 -10.33 24.14 -18.82
C ARG A 96 -9.72 22.74 -18.93
N THR A 97 -9.93 22.08 -20.07
CA THR A 97 -9.56 20.67 -20.32
C THR A 97 -8.12 20.30 -19.97
N LEU A 98 -7.14 21.12 -20.35
CA LEU A 98 -5.72 20.88 -20.01
C LEU A 98 -5.45 20.96 -18.51
N ALA A 99 -6.08 21.91 -17.81
CA ALA A 99 -5.91 22.06 -16.37
C ALA A 99 -6.55 20.87 -15.63
N VAL A 100 -7.72 20.42 -16.08
CA VAL A 100 -8.40 19.23 -15.54
C VAL A 100 -7.55 17.98 -15.72
N LEU A 101 -6.97 17.79 -16.91
CA LEU A 101 -6.11 16.64 -17.20
C LEU A 101 -4.89 16.62 -16.28
N VAL A 102 -4.12 17.72 -16.23
CA VAL A 102 -2.90 17.79 -15.42
C VAL A 102 -3.21 17.61 -13.94
N LEU A 103 -4.27 18.27 -13.44
CA LEU A 103 -4.64 18.17 -12.04
C LEU A 103 -5.12 16.76 -11.71
N THR A 104 -5.96 16.15 -12.55
CA THR A 104 -6.41 14.76 -12.38
C THR A 104 -5.22 13.79 -12.34
N ASP A 105 -4.25 13.92 -13.26
CA ASP A 105 -3.04 13.08 -13.26
C ASP A 105 -2.24 13.19 -11.97
N VAL A 106 -2.07 14.42 -11.45
CA VAL A 106 -1.37 14.67 -10.18
C VAL A 106 -2.14 14.04 -9.01
N LEU A 107 -3.46 14.24 -8.94
CA LEU A 107 -4.29 13.69 -7.87
C LEU A 107 -4.29 12.16 -7.91
N LEU A 108 -4.38 11.55 -9.09
CA LEU A 108 -4.28 10.10 -9.27
C LEU A 108 -2.92 9.57 -8.82
N ALA A 109 -1.83 10.25 -9.18
CA ALA A 109 -0.49 9.84 -8.75
C ALA A 109 -0.34 9.87 -7.22
N VAL A 110 -0.84 10.92 -6.56
CA VAL A 110 -0.86 11.01 -5.09
C VAL A 110 -1.72 9.90 -4.49
N ALA A 111 -2.95 9.72 -4.98
CA ALA A 111 -3.88 8.71 -4.50
C ALA A 111 -3.30 7.30 -4.63
N VAL A 112 -2.71 6.95 -5.78
CA VAL A 112 -2.09 5.64 -5.99
C VAL A 112 -0.91 5.41 -5.04
N VAL A 113 -0.05 6.41 -4.84
CA VAL A 113 1.07 6.31 -3.90
C VAL A 113 0.57 6.00 -2.49
N GLY A 114 -0.46 6.70 -2.03
CA GLY A 114 -1.03 6.49 -0.69
C GLY A 114 -1.76 5.17 -0.55
N VAL A 115 -2.60 4.78 -1.52
CA VAL A 115 -3.33 3.50 -1.51
C VAL A 115 -2.35 2.33 -1.55
N ALA A 116 -1.35 2.37 -2.45
CA ALA A 116 -0.31 1.34 -2.54
C ALA A 116 0.49 1.24 -1.23
N THR A 117 0.84 2.38 -0.63
CA THR A 117 1.52 2.43 0.67
C THR A 117 0.65 1.84 1.77
N MET A 118 -0.63 2.19 1.81
CA MET A 118 -1.58 1.67 2.78
C MET A 118 -1.68 0.15 2.66
N TRP A 119 -1.92 -0.39 1.47
CA TRP A 119 -2.01 -1.83 1.25
C TRP A 119 -0.71 -2.54 1.67
N ALA A 120 0.44 -2.05 1.19
CA ALA A 120 1.73 -2.63 1.55
C ALA A 120 1.98 -2.63 3.08
N GLN A 121 1.60 -1.57 3.79
CA GLN A 121 1.77 -1.47 5.25
C GLN A 121 0.73 -2.28 6.05
N SER A 122 -0.50 -2.47 5.53
CA SER A 122 -1.58 -3.28 6.12
C SER A 122 -1.35 -4.80 6.02
N GLY A 123 -0.18 -5.24 5.57
CA GLY A 123 0.19 -6.66 5.54
C GLY A 123 -0.08 -7.37 4.21
N PHE A 124 -0.40 -6.63 3.15
CA PHE A 124 -0.53 -7.19 1.80
C PHE A 124 0.77 -7.86 1.35
N LYS A 125 0.72 -9.16 1.01
CA LYS A 125 1.90 -9.98 0.71
C LYS A 125 2.27 -9.98 -0.75
N SER A 126 3.50 -10.40 -1.09
CA SER A 126 3.92 -10.52 -2.49
C SER A 126 3.07 -11.53 -3.26
N VAL A 127 2.67 -12.63 -2.61
CA VAL A 127 1.73 -13.60 -3.21
C VAL A 127 0.37 -12.99 -3.56
N HIS A 128 -0.15 -12.09 -2.71
CA HIS A 128 -1.42 -11.40 -3.00
C HIS A 128 -1.28 -10.50 -4.23
N THR A 129 -0.16 -9.76 -4.34
CA THR A 129 0.10 -8.93 -5.52
C THR A 129 0.28 -9.78 -6.78
N ALA A 130 0.91 -10.94 -6.68
CA ALA A 130 1.10 -11.85 -7.81
C ALA A 130 -0.23 -12.46 -8.29
N TRP A 131 -1.09 -12.93 -7.38
CA TRP A 131 -2.44 -13.36 -7.73
C TRP A 131 -3.25 -12.22 -8.32
N PHE A 132 -3.13 -11.03 -7.72
CA PHE A 132 -3.86 -9.87 -8.19
C PHE A 132 -3.46 -9.50 -9.63
N ALA A 133 -2.16 -9.44 -9.89
CA ALA A 133 -1.62 -9.13 -11.20
C ALA A 133 -1.92 -10.22 -12.25
N GLY A 134 -1.83 -11.50 -11.87
CA GLY A 134 -2.10 -12.62 -12.76
C GLY A 134 -3.57 -12.68 -13.19
N LEU A 135 -4.51 -12.52 -12.25
CA LEU A 135 -5.93 -12.54 -12.59
C LEU A 135 -6.35 -11.28 -13.35
N LEU A 136 -5.82 -10.11 -12.99
CA LEU A 136 -6.08 -8.88 -13.73
C LEU A 136 -5.53 -8.96 -15.16
N ALA A 137 -4.41 -9.66 -15.39
CA ALA A 137 -3.91 -9.94 -16.74
C ALA A 137 -4.89 -10.80 -17.57
N VAL A 138 -5.48 -11.82 -16.96
CA VAL A 138 -6.52 -12.64 -17.63
C VAL A 138 -7.75 -11.77 -17.92
N TYR A 139 -8.23 -11.02 -16.92
CA TYR A 139 -9.38 -10.15 -17.10
C TYR A 139 -9.14 -9.10 -18.19
N ASP A 140 -8.01 -8.40 -18.18
CA ASP A 140 -7.71 -7.35 -19.17
C ASP A 140 -7.56 -7.94 -20.58
N LEU A 141 -6.98 -9.14 -20.72
CA LEU A 141 -6.94 -9.85 -22.00
C LEU A 141 -8.36 -10.15 -22.51
N LEU A 142 -9.24 -10.65 -21.65
CA LEU A 142 -10.62 -10.94 -22.03
C LEU A 142 -11.40 -9.64 -22.33
N ALA A 143 -11.25 -8.63 -21.47
CA ALA A 143 -12.00 -7.38 -21.54
C ALA A 143 -11.56 -6.49 -22.71
N THR A 144 -10.27 -6.51 -23.07
CA THR A 144 -9.69 -5.70 -24.16
C THR A 144 -9.61 -6.47 -25.47
N GLY A 145 -9.26 -7.76 -25.42
CA GLY A 145 -9.03 -8.58 -26.61
C GLY A 145 -10.25 -9.33 -27.12
N LEU A 146 -11.17 -9.73 -26.23
CA LEU A 146 -12.32 -10.57 -26.57
C LEU A 146 -13.68 -9.90 -26.32
N SER A 147 -13.69 -8.66 -25.84
CA SER A 147 -14.91 -7.91 -25.55
C SER A 147 -14.80 -6.44 -25.95
N SER A 148 -15.93 -5.75 -26.06
CA SER A 148 -15.99 -4.30 -26.27
C SER A 148 -16.14 -3.50 -24.97
N VAL A 149 -15.92 -4.13 -23.81
CA VAL A 149 -16.12 -3.49 -22.50
C VAL A 149 -15.17 -2.31 -22.32
N MET A 150 -13.89 -2.49 -22.64
CA MET A 150 -12.89 -1.44 -22.44
C MET A 150 -13.08 -0.26 -23.40
N ASP A 151 -13.48 -0.51 -24.65
CA ASP A 151 -13.78 0.55 -25.61
C ASP A 151 -14.99 1.39 -25.17
N ARG A 152 -16.07 0.71 -24.72
CA ARG A 152 -17.27 1.39 -24.21
C ARG A 152 -16.97 2.15 -22.92
N PHE A 153 -16.16 1.57 -22.03
CA PHE A 153 -15.76 2.22 -20.80
C PHE A 153 -14.92 3.46 -21.09
N ALA A 154 -13.94 3.35 -22.00
CA ALA A 154 -13.15 4.48 -22.47
C ALA A 154 -14.07 5.58 -23.01
N ALA A 155 -15.00 5.28 -23.92
CA ALA A 155 -15.95 6.25 -24.45
C ALA A 155 -16.81 6.92 -23.35
N GLN A 156 -17.21 6.17 -22.32
CA GLN A 156 -17.97 6.68 -21.18
C GLN A 156 -17.17 7.70 -20.36
N VAL A 157 -15.90 7.40 -20.09
CA VAL A 157 -15.04 8.20 -19.19
C VAL A 157 -14.23 9.29 -19.90
N MET A 158 -14.07 9.20 -21.23
CA MET A 158 -13.33 10.18 -22.01
C MET A 158 -13.89 11.59 -21.81
N GLY A 159 -13.02 12.52 -21.42
CA GLY A 159 -13.38 13.92 -21.14
C GLY A 159 -14.06 14.16 -19.80
N LEU A 160 -14.30 13.13 -18.98
CA LEU A 160 -14.80 13.34 -17.61
C LEU A 160 -13.67 13.80 -16.68
N PRO A 161 -13.94 14.70 -15.72
CA PRO A 161 -13.00 14.96 -14.64
C PRO A 161 -12.84 13.70 -13.78
N PHE A 162 -11.65 13.52 -13.20
CA PHE A 162 -11.33 12.39 -12.31
C PHE A 162 -11.37 11.00 -12.98
N ALA A 163 -11.43 10.92 -14.31
CA ALA A 163 -11.36 9.66 -15.02
C ALA A 163 -10.14 8.84 -14.53
N PRO A 164 -10.28 7.54 -14.22
CA PRO A 164 -9.24 6.71 -13.61
C PRO A 164 -8.21 6.25 -14.66
N LEU A 165 -7.75 7.20 -15.47
CA LEU A 165 -6.88 7.02 -16.61
C LEU A 165 -5.78 8.07 -16.50
N LEU A 166 -4.52 7.62 -16.42
CA LEU A 166 -3.37 8.51 -16.45
C LEU A 166 -2.94 8.72 -17.90
N ALA A 167 -2.90 9.96 -18.37
CA ALA A 167 -2.45 10.26 -19.73
C ALA A 167 -0.92 10.05 -19.86
N VAL A 168 -0.50 9.12 -20.72
CA VAL A 168 0.92 8.84 -21.00
C VAL A 168 1.40 9.58 -22.24
N THR A 169 0.56 9.65 -23.27
CA THR A 169 0.83 10.43 -24.48
C THR A 169 -0.35 11.34 -24.80
N ARG A 170 -0.05 12.45 -25.49
CA ARG A 170 -1.05 13.39 -26.04
C ARG A 170 -1.33 13.12 -27.52
N GLY A 171 -0.90 11.96 -28.04
CA GLY A 171 -1.09 11.59 -29.45
C GLY A 171 -2.54 11.24 -29.75
N ASP A 172 -2.83 11.08 -31.04
CA ASP A 172 -4.08 10.49 -31.51
C ASP A 172 -3.75 9.12 -32.12
N PRO A 173 -4.10 7.99 -31.48
CA PRO A 173 -4.92 7.86 -30.27
C PRO A 173 -4.15 8.13 -28.96
N PRO A 174 -4.81 8.69 -27.92
CA PRO A 174 -4.16 8.97 -26.65
C PRO A 174 -3.83 7.67 -25.91
N VAL A 175 -2.56 7.47 -25.56
CA VAL A 175 -2.15 6.34 -24.71
C VAL A 175 -2.45 6.72 -23.27
N ALA A 176 -3.43 6.05 -22.68
CA ALA A 176 -3.78 6.18 -21.28
C ALA A 176 -3.49 4.87 -20.54
N LEU A 177 -3.06 4.99 -19.28
CA LEU A 177 -2.90 3.84 -18.39
C LEU A 177 -4.05 3.78 -17.40
N GLY A 178 -4.62 2.59 -17.24
CA GLY A 178 -5.66 2.36 -16.26
C GLY A 178 -5.13 2.57 -14.83
N LEU A 179 -6.02 2.98 -13.93
CA LEU A 179 -5.71 3.04 -12.50
C LEU A 179 -5.18 1.70 -11.96
N GLY A 180 -5.68 0.56 -12.45
CA GLY A 180 -5.22 -0.78 -12.07
C GLY A 180 -3.75 -1.03 -12.43
N ASP A 181 -3.35 -0.69 -13.66
CA ASP A 181 -1.97 -0.75 -14.11
C ASP A 181 -1.06 0.13 -13.26
N LEU A 182 -1.48 1.39 -13.08
CA LEU A 182 -0.73 2.37 -12.31
C LEU A 182 -0.55 1.91 -10.86
N LEU A 183 -1.62 1.35 -10.26
CA LEU A 183 -1.58 0.78 -8.93
C LEU A 183 -0.56 -0.35 -8.86
N LEU A 184 -0.51 -1.28 -9.81
CA LEU A 184 0.42 -2.41 -9.77
C LEU A 184 1.87 -2.02 -10.04
N ILE A 185 2.12 -1.04 -10.92
CA ILE A 185 3.44 -0.44 -11.17
C ILE A 185 4.03 0.16 -9.89
N VAL A 186 3.19 0.64 -8.96
CA VAL A 186 3.63 1.23 -7.69
C VAL A 186 3.59 0.20 -6.56
N LEU A 187 2.51 -0.55 -6.42
CA LEU A 187 2.28 -1.50 -5.33
C LEU A 187 3.32 -2.62 -5.30
N PHE A 188 3.65 -3.22 -6.45
CA PHE A 188 4.55 -4.36 -6.45
C PHE A 188 5.98 -3.99 -6.01
N PRO A 189 6.60 -2.90 -6.49
CA PRO A 189 7.88 -2.43 -5.94
C PRO A 189 7.85 -2.17 -4.44
N LEU A 190 6.76 -1.62 -3.89
CA LEU A 190 6.59 -1.36 -2.47
C LEU A 190 6.51 -2.67 -1.66
N VAL A 191 5.70 -3.62 -2.13
CA VAL A 191 5.57 -4.93 -1.51
C VAL A 191 6.87 -5.73 -1.62
N ALA A 192 7.59 -5.65 -2.74
CA ALA A 192 8.90 -6.26 -2.93
C ALA A 192 9.98 -5.61 -2.03
N ALA A 193 9.96 -4.28 -1.87
CA ALA A 193 10.83 -3.56 -0.93
C ALA A 193 10.64 -4.08 0.49
N LYS A 194 9.38 -4.25 0.90
CA LYS A 194 9.03 -4.81 2.19
C LYS A 194 9.50 -6.27 2.30
N ALA A 195 9.05 -7.14 1.40
CA ALA A 195 9.23 -8.58 1.49
C ALA A 195 10.70 -9.00 1.35
N TYR A 196 11.40 -8.48 0.34
CA TYR A 196 12.73 -9.00 -0.09
C TYR A 196 13.84 -7.94 -0.11
N GLY A 197 13.50 -6.65 -0.01
CA GLY A 197 14.48 -5.57 0.15
C GLY A 197 14.67 -4.70 -1.09
N ARG A 198 15.68 -3.81 -1.02
CA ARG A 198 15.88 -2.74 -2.01
C ARG A 198 16.16 -3.26 -3.41
N ALA A 199 16.93 -4.34 -3.55
CA ALA A 199 17.23 -4.92 -4.86
C ALA A 199 15.96 -5.41 -5.57
N ALA A 200 15.08 -6.11 -4.85
CA ALA A 200 13.80 -6.56 -5.39
C ALA A 200 12.89 -5.39 -5.78
N ALA A 201 12.86 -4.33 -4.97
CA ALA A 201 12.10 -3.12 -5.27
C ALA A 201 12.59 -2.41 -6.54
N LEU A 202 13.91 -2.27 -6.69
CA LEU A 202 14.52 -1.64 -7.86
C LEU A 202 14.28 -2.46 -9.12
N LEU A 203 14.43 -3.79 -9.05
CA LEU A 203 14.14 -4.68 -10.17
C LEU A 203 12.66 -4.60 -10.57
N ALA A 204 11.75 -4.66 -9.60
CA ALA A 204 10.32 -4.53 -9.83
C ALA A 204 9.96 -3.19 -10.47
N GLY A 205 10.51 -2.09 -9.95
CA GLY A 205 10.29 -0.76 -10.48
C GLY A 205 10.87 -0.58 -11.89
N ALA A 206 12.09 -1.07 -12.13
CA ALA A 206 12.75 -1.01 -13.43
C ALA A 206 11.97 -1.79 -14.49
N LEU A 207 11.52 -3.01 -14.18
CA LEU A 207 10.74 -3.82 -15.10
C LEU A 207 9.34 -3.24 -15.37
N GLY A 208 8.69 -2.66 -14.36
CA GLY A 208 7.42 -1.95 -14.55
C GLY A 208 7.59 -0.73 -15.46
N VAL A 209 8.60 0.11 -15.21
CA VAL A 209 8.92 1.26 -16.07
C VAL A 209 9.27 0.81 -17.49
N LEU A 210 10.11 -0.22 -17.64
CA LEU A 210 10.51 -0.75 -18.93
C LEU A 210 9.30 -1.24 -19.73
N ALA A 211 8.40 -2.00 -19.11
CA ALA A 211 7.18 -2.50 -19.77
C ALA A 211 6.30 -1.34 -20.27
N SER A 212 6.01 -0.36 -19.41
CA SER A 212 5.22 0.82 -19.80
C SER A 212 5.91 1.66 -20.89
N SER A 213 7.23 1.86 -20.78
CA SER A 213 8.00 2.60 -21.78
C SER A 213 8.05 1.87 -23.13
N ALA A 214 8.24 0.55 -23.14
CA ALA A 214 8.24 -0.25 -24.36
C ALA A 214 6.90 -0.14 -25.10
N ILE A 215 5.78 -0.28 -24.39
CA ILE A 215 4.45 -0.11 -24.99
C ILE A 215 4.24 1.32 -25.50
N SER A 216 4.67 2.33 -24.74
CA SER A 216 4.59 3.73 -25.18
C SER A 216 5.37 3.96 -26.49
N VAL A 217 6.54 3.33 -26.64
CA VAL A 217 7.33 3.39 -27.88
C VAL A 217 6.60 2.70 -29.03
N LEU A 218 5.99 1.54 -28.80
CA LEU A 218 5.23 0.82 -29.84
C LEU A 218 4.03 1.62 -30.37
N PHE A 219 3.37 2.40 -29.51
CA PHE A 219 2.35 3.37 -29.92
C PHE A 219 2.97 4.54 -30.69
N ALA A 220 4.09 5.09 -30.21
CA ALA A 220 4.78 6.20 -30.87
C ALA A 220 5.30 5.83 -32.28
N THR A 221 5.66 4.56 -32.51
CA THR A 221 6.07 4.05 -33.82
C THR A 221 4.91 3.59 -34.68
N GLY A 222 3.66 3.73 -34.22
CA GLY A 222 2.46 3.29 -34.93
C GLY A 222 2.34 1.77 -35.11
N THR A 223 3.15 0.99 -34.38
CA THR A 223 3.09 -0.48 -34.40
C THR A 223 1.86 -0.98 -33.66
N LEU A 224 1.49 -0.29 -32.57
CA LEU A 224 0.20 -0.44 -31.90
C LEU A 224 -0.69 0.75 -32.26
N THR A 225 -1.88 0.45 -32.77
CA THR A 225 -2.85 1.46 -33.21
C THR A 225 -4.17 1.39 -32.44
N GLY A 226 -4.39 0.31 -31.68
CA GLY A 226 -5.58 0.10 -30.84
C GLY A 226 -5.23 -0.06 -29.37
N ALA A 227 -6.25 -0.15 -28.52
CA ALA A 227 -6.06 -0.38 -27.08
C ALA A 227 -5.22 -1.65 -26.83
N PHE A 228 -4.28 -1.56 -25.89
CA PHE A 228 -3.41 -2.68 -25.53
C PHE A 228 -3.50 -2.98 -24.02
N PRO A 229 -3.81 -4.21 -23.61
CA PRO A 229 -3.90 -4.58 -22.20
C PRO A 229 -2.50 -4.72 -21.59
N LEU A 230 -1.99 -3.68 -20.92
CA LEU A 230 -0.66 -3.68 -20.31
C LEU A 230 -0.46 -4.84 -19.33
N MET A 231 -1.50 -5.23 -18.59
CA MET A 231 -1.45 -6.34 -17.64
C MET A 231 -1.08 -7.68 -18.27
N VAL A 232 -1.29 -7.90 -19.57
CA VAL A 232 -0.83 -9.11 -20.26
C VAL A 232 0.69 -9.24 -20.26
N VAL A 233 1.41 -8.11 -20.21
CA VAL A 233 2.87 -8.08 -20.05
C VAL A 233 3.23 -7.96 -18.57
N LEU A 234 2.63 -7.01 -17.85
CA LEU A 234 3.01 -6.69 -16.48
C LEU A 234 2.67 -7.82 -15.49
N GLY A 235 1.51 -8.47 -15.65
CA GLY A 235 1.03 -9.54 -14.79
C GLY A 235 1.99 -10.73 -14.72
N PRO A 236 2.33 -11.37 -15.86
CA PRO A 236 3.31 -12.45 -15.89
C PRO A 236 4.68 -12.04 -15.35
N VAL A 237 5.13 -10.81 -15.61
CA VAL A 237 6.39 -10.29 -15.06
C VAL A 237 6.35 -10.20 -13.54
N ILE A 238 5.25 -9.71 -12.96
CA ILE A 238 5.07 -9.65 -11.50
C ILE A 238 5.04 -11.06 -10.90
N VAL A 239 4.31 -12.00 -11.52
CA VAL A 239 4.24 -13.40 -11.07
C VAL A 239 5.61 -14.07 -11.14
N ALA A 240 6.34 -13.91 -12.23
CA ALA A 240 7.69 -14.46 -12.39
C ALA A 240 8.65 -13.90 -11.35
N GLN A 241 8.61 -12.59 -11.08
CA GLN A 241 9.42 -11.97 -10.04
C GLN A 241 9.06 -12.49 -8.65
N HIS A 242 7.77 -12.65 -8.34
CA HIS A 242 7.34 -13.25 -7.07
C HIS A 242 7.94 -14.65 -6.90
N LEU A 243 7.80 -15.52 -7.90
CA LEU A 243 8.34 -16.89 -7.84
C LEU A 243 9.87 -16.90 -7.71
N TYR A 244 10.56 -16.02 -8.43
CA TYR A 244 12.01 -15.86 -8.33
C TYR A 244 12.44 -15.49 -6.91
N TRP A 245 11.82 -14.49 -6.31
CA TRP A 245 12.21 -14.00 -4.99
C TRP A 245 11.79 -14.93 -3.86
N VAL A 246 10.64 -15.60 -3.97
CA VAL A 246 10.25 -16.66 -3.01
C VAL A 246 11.30 -17.78 -3.02
N ARG A 247 11.74 -18.23 -4.20
CA ARG A 247 12.77 -19.28 -4.30
C ARG A 247 14.12 -18.82 -3.77
N ARG A 248 14.49 -17.56 -3.99
CA ARG A 248 15.81 -17.03 -3.62
C ARG A 248 15.92 -16.61 -2.14
N ALA A 249 14.89 -15.98 -1.59
CA ALA A 249 14.91 -15.41 -0.24
C ALA A 249 14.13 -16.25 0.80
N GLY A 250 13.33 -17.23 0.34
CA GLY A 250 12.54 -18.11 1.19
C GLY A 250 11.33 -17.42 1.81
N ARG A 251 11.53 -16.67 2.89
CA ARG A 251 10.45 -16.08 3.69
C ARG A 251 10.27 -14.60 3.39
N GLU A 252 9.02 -14.18 3.14
CA GLU A 252 8.65 -12.76 3.08
C GLU A 252 8.78 -12.09 4.45
N ARG A 253 9.47 -10.94 4.51
CA ARG A 253 9.48 -10.11 5.72
C ARG A 253 8.11 -9.49 5.99
N THR A 254 7.71 -9.50 7.25
CA THR A 254 6.51 -8.81 7.71
C THR A 254 6.73 -7.29 7.73
N THR A 255 5.63 -6.51 7.79
CA THR A 255 5.74 -5.05 7.96
C THR A 255 6.47 -4.68 9.26
N ALA A 256 6.32 -5.49 10.31
CA ALA A 256 7.03 -5.28 11.58
C ALA A 256 8.55 -5.48 11.42
N GLU A 257 8.97 -6.57 10.78
CA GLU A 257 10.39 -6.86 10.51
C GLU A 257 11.01 -5.83 9.56
N TRP A 258 10.29 -5.42 8.52
CA TRP A 258 10.74 -4.36 7.61
C TRP A 258 10.96 -3.04 8.35
N ARG A 259 10.05 -2.65 9.25
CA ARG A 259 10.19 -1.46 10.10
C ARG A 259 11.34 -1.60 11.11
N ALA A 260 11.48 -2.78 11.71
CA ALA A 260 12.53 -3.07 12.67
C ALA A 260 13.93 -3.05 12.02
N GLY A 261 14.06 -3.37 10.74
CA GLY A 261 15.30 -3.23 9.98
C GLY A 261 15.54 -1.82 9.39
N ALA A 262 14.52 -0.95 9.36
CA ALA A 262 14.64 0.45 8.92
C ALA A 262 15.00 1.39 10.08
N LEU A 263 14.60 1.06 11.31
CA LEU A 263 15.32 1.50 12.49
C LEU A 263 16.64 0.74 12.43
N ALA A 264 17.77 1.44 12.24
CA ALA A 264 19.07 0.81 12.35
C ALA A 264 19.05 -0.10 13.59
N THR A 265 19.32 -1.39 13.39
CA THR A 265 19.87 -2.19 14.47
C THR A 265 21.08 -1.42 14.93
N VAL A 266 20.94 -0.65 16.02
CA VAL A 266 22.07 -0.47 16.93
C VAL A 266 22.47 -1.92 17.18
N PRO A 267 23.64 -2.34 16.69
CA PRO A 267 24.08 -3.69 16.96
C PRO A 267 23.92 -3.88 18.47
N VAL A 268 23.29 -4.98 18.89
CA VAL A 268 23.39 -5.43 20.27
C VAL A 268 24.82 -5.94 20.46
N THR A 269 25.81 -5.11 20.14
CA THR A 269 27.19 -5.24 20.54
C THR A 269 27.24 -4.61 21.90
N ALA A 270 27.27 -5.51 22.90
CA ALA A 270 27.20 -5.26 24.32
C ALA A 270 25.87 -4.60 24.74
N ALA A 271 25.02 -5.38 25.42
CA ALA A 271 24.19 -4.78 26.46
C ALA A 271 25.10 -3.85 27.26
N SER A 272 24.80 -2.55 27.29
CA SER A 272 25.61 -1.58 28.01
C SER A 272 25.84 -2.13 29.42
N PRO A 273 27.06 -2.16 29.96
CA PRO A 273 27.31 -2.62 31.33
C PRO A 273 26.45 -1.84 32.34
N VAL A 274 26.00 -0.63 32.00
CA VAL A 274 25.01 0.15 32.76
C VAL A 274 23.61 -0.47 32.71
N LEU A 275 23.18 -1.00 31.56
CA LEU A 275 21.89 -1.70 31.40
C LEU A 275 21.92 -3.07 32.09
N LEU A 276 23.05 -3.80 32.02
CA LEU A 276 23.27 -5.05 32.74
C LEU A 276 23.38 -4.84 34.26
N ALA A 277 23.97 -3.73 34.72
CA ALA A 277 24.01 -3.35 36.12
C ALA A 277 22.64 -2.87 36.64
N ALA A 278 21.88 -2.14 35.81
CA ALA A 278 20.51 -1.73 36.13
C ALA A 278 19.52 -2.91 36.14
N LEU A 279 19.82 -3.99 35.41
CA LEU A 279 19.01 -5.21 35.40
C LEU A 279 19.22 -6.11 36.62
N GLY A 280 20.25 -5.85 37.44
CA GLY A 280 20.51 -6.56 38.70
C GLY A 280 20.77 -8.06 38.56
N THR A 281 21.84 -8.57 39.17
CA THR A 281 21.87 -10.00 39.52
C THR A 281 20.65 -10.30 40.38
N PRO A 282 19.91 -11.41 40.12
CA PRO A 282 18.76 -11.76 40.93
C PRO A 282 19.21 -11.83 42.40
N GLY A 283 18.64 -10.96 43.22
CA GLY A 283 18.70 -11.12 44.67
C GLY A 283 18.18 -12.50 45.02
N ALA A 284 18.74 -13.06 46.09
CA ALA A 284 18.35 -14.35 46.66
C ALA A 284 16.81 -14.55 46.67
N PRO A 285 16.31 -15.79 46.60
CA PRO A 285 14.89 -16.13 46.38
C PRO A 285 13.97 -15.78 47.57
N GLY A 286 13.96 -14.53 48.01
CA GLY A 286 13.20 -14.02 49.15
C GLY A 286 12.06 -13.05 48.80
N ASP A 287 12.07 -12.42 47.63
CA ASP A 287 11.10 -11.36 47.28
C ASP A 287 10.22 -11.71 46.06
N LEU A 288 10.04 -13.00 45.77
CA LEU A 288 8.93 -13.42 44.93
C LEU A 288 7.66 -13.27 45.76
N ASP A 289 6.94 -12.17 45.53
CA ASP A 289 5.56 -11.95 45.96
C ASP A 289 4.82 -13.30 45.95
N GLU A 290 4.28 -13.76 47.09
CA GLU A 290 3.74 -15.12 47.40
C GLU A 290 2.73 -15.68 46.38
N ARG A 291 2.41 -14.91 45.34
CA ARG A 291 1.44 -15.16 44.27
C ARG A 291 2.05 -15.68 42.97
N ALA A 292 3.37 -15.62 42.78
CA ALA A 292 4.01 -16.12 41.56
C ALA A 292 4.29 -17.62 41.66
N ARG A 293 3.62 -18.43 40.83
CA ARG A 293 3.90 -19.88 40.76
C ARG A 293 5.06 -20.13 39.79
N PRO A 294 5.85 -21.20 39.99
CA PRO A 294 6.86 -21.62 39.02
C PRO A 294 6.22 -21.82 37.64
N GLY A 295 6.73 -21.14 36.61
CA GLY A 295 6.19 -21.13 35.25
C GLY A 295 5.30 -19.95 34.88
N ASP A 296 4.90 -19.10 35.84
CA ASP A 296 4.16 -17.87 35.57
C ASP A 296 5.07 -16.75 35.03
N TRP A 297 4.47 -15.84 34.27
CA TRP A 297 5.11 -14.63 33.77
C TRP A 297 4.91 -13.46 34.73
N VAL A 298 5.97 -12.71 34.97
CA VAL A 298 6.02 -11.55 35.85
C VAL A 298 6.41 -10.32 35.04
N ALA A 299 5.66 -9.23 35.23
CA ALA A 299 5.94 -7.90 34.70
C ALA A 299 6.68 -7.08 35.75
N LEU A 300 7.86 -6.56 35.39
CA LEU A 300 8.77 -5.80 36.23
C LEU A 300 8.86 -4.35 35.75
N LEU A 301 8.82 -3.41 36.68
CA LEU A 301 9.08 -1.98 36.46
C LEU A 301 9.99 -1.49 37.58
N ASP A 302 11.14 -0.91 37.22
CA ASP A 302 12.14 -0.39 38.17
C ASP A 302 12.59 -1.39 39.26
N GLY A 303 12.59 -2.70 38.91
CA GLY A 303 12.98 -3.79 39.81
C GLY A 303 11.83 -4.37 40.64
N GLU A 304 10.64 -3.75 40.61
CA GLU A 304 9.47 -4.22 41.34
C GLU A 304 8.49 -4.99 40.44
N VAL A 305 7.82 -5.98 41.04
CA VAL A 305 6.78 -6.77 40.37
C VAL A 305 5.49 -5.97 40.28
N VAL A 306 5.16 -5.52 39.07
CA VAL A 306 3.96 -4.71 38.78
C VAL A 306 2.81 -5.53 38.19
N GLY A 307 3.01 -6.79 37.80
CA GLY A 307 1.94 -7.67 37.35
C GLY A 307 2.36 -9.12 37.16
N THR A 308 1.40 -10.05 37.22
CA THR A 308 1.65 -11.50 37.09
C THR A 308 0.62 -12.17 36.18
N GLY A 309 0.96 -13.32 35.58
CA GLY A 309 -0.02 -14.16 34.89
C GLY A 309 0.58 -15.30 34.07
N PRO A 310 -0.26 -16.21 33.53
CA PRO A 310 0.19 -17.44 32.86
C PRO A 310 0.87 -17.21 31.49
N SER A 311 0.87 -15.97 31.00
CA SER A 311 1.50 -15.56 29.74
C SER A 311 2.08 -14.15 29.83
N ALA A 312 3.02 -13.82 28.95
CA ALA A 312 3.58 -12.47 28.89
C ALA A 312 2.50 -11.38 28.66
N GLY A 313 1.46 -11.70 27.91
CA GLY A 313 0.33 -10.79 27.64
C GLY A 313 -0.56 -10.56 28.86
N SER A 314 -0.83 -11.62 29.64
CA SER A 314 -1.62 -11.50 30.88
C SER A 314 -0.89 -10.71 31.96
N ALA A 315 0.43 -10.89 32.11
CA ALA A 315 1.23 -10.14 33.08
C ALA A 315 1.25 -8.63 32.76
N ARG A 316 1.36 -8.25 31.48
CA ARG A 316 1.23 -6.85 31.04
C ARG A 316 -0.16 -6.27 31.25
N LYS A 317 -1.20 -7.08 31.03
CA LYS A 317 -2.59 -6.65 31.21
C LYS A 317 -2.90 -6.44 32.70
N ASP A 318 -2.34 -7.25 33.58
CA ASP A 318 -2.44 -7.06 35.03
C ASP A 318 -1.71 -5.79 35.47
N ALA A 319 -0.48 -5.56 34.99
CA ALA A 319 0.25 -4.33 35.24
C ALA A 319 -0.50 -3.07 34.76
N ALA A 320 -1.04 -3.09 33.54
CA ALA A 320 -1.83 -1.99 33.00
C ALA A 320 -3.11 -1.71 33.83
N ARG A 321 -3.75 -2.74 34.40
CA ARG A 321 -4.92 -2.58 35.29
C ARG A 321 -4.55 -1.92 36.62
N ARG A 322 -3.31 -2.07 37.07
CA ARG A 322 -2.76 -1.44 38.28
C ARG A 322 -2.26 -0.01 38.04
N GLY A 323 -2.48 0.54 36.84
CA GLY A 323 -2.22 1.95 36.55
C GLY A 323 -0.78 2.27 36.17
N THR A 324 0.06 1.28 35.87
CA THR A 324 1.41 1.55 35.36
C THR A 324 1.32 2.03 33.91
N GLY A 325 1.49 3.34 33.70
CA GLY A 325 1.54 3.95 32.37
C GLY A 325 2.80 3.64 31.55
N ALA A 326 3.79 2.99 32.17
CA ALA A 326 5.04 2.55 31.54
C ALA A 326 4.91 1.12 30.98
N VAL A 327 5.78 0.76 30.02
CA VAL A 327 5.82 -0.59 29.44
C VAL A 327 6.72 -1.49 30.31
N PRO A 328 6.18 -2.44 31.10
CA PRO A 328 7.01 -3.26 31.97
C PRO A 328 7.78 -4.33 31.19
N LEU A 329 8.97 -4.66 31.68
CA LEU A 329 9.75 -5.82 31.25
C LEU A 329 9.01 -7.09 31.68
N VAL A 330 8.94 -8.14 30.86
CA VAL A 330 8.22 -9.37 31.25
C VAL A 330 9.15 -10.58 31.16
N ARG A 331 9.16 -11.40 32.20
CA ARG A 331 10.01 -12.60 32.32
C ARG A 331 9.22 -13.76 32.92
N GLN A 332 9.59 -14.99 32.58
CA GLN A 332 9.06 -16.20 33.21
C GLN A 332 9.84 -16.55 34.49
N VAL A 333 9.12 -16.91 35.55
CA VAL A 333 9.66 -17.39 36.85
C VAL A 333 9.99 -18.86 36.76
#